data_AF-A0A268S6Y9-F1
#
_entry.id   AF-A0A268S6Y9-F1
#
_cell.length_a   1.000
_cell.length_b   1.000
_cell.length_c   1.000
_cell.angle_alpha   90.00
_cell.angle_beta   90.00
_cell.angle_gamma   90.00
#
_symmetry.space_group_name_H-M   'P 1'
#
loop_
_entity.id
_entity.type
_entity.pdbx_description
1 polymer ?
#
loop_
_entity_poly.entity_id
_entity_poly.type
_entity_poly.pdbx_seq_one_letter_code
_entity_poly.pdbx_strand_id
1 'polypeptide(L)'
;MDSISSKITLDYTFTSQNGIISNRHKRDVPAILSVEALFIVKINNKLYFEAEIAILEFYKALFEWKNAIKEGFTPEFHYYTVEYSDYEEGAILSLIPFSNKARVKTIWAETDVYNVFDKTYVVNEFLKLEESLKNDIEGYFNINLKSFIKHIPYTFMNDEEY
;
A
#
# COMPACT_ATOMS: atom_id res chain seq x y z
N MET A 1 -25.93 -8.53 20.14
CA MET A 1 -24.49 -8.70 20.48
C MET A 1 -23.74 -7.86 19.47
N ASP A 2 -23.36 -6.65 19.88
CA ASP A 2 -22.64 -5.73 19.00
C ASP A 2 -21.25 -6.32 18.75
N SER A 3 -21.01 -6.82 17.54
CA SER A 3 -19.67 -7.23 17.14
C SER A 3 -18.79 -6.00 17.21
N ILE A 4 -17.77 -6.01 18.06
CA ILE A 4 -16.73 -4.99 18.06
C ILE A 4 -16.15 -4.95 16.65
N SER A 5 -16.59 -3.98 15.85
CA SER A 5 -16.06 -3.76 14.52
C SER A 5 -14.59 -3.36 14.68
N SER A 6 -13.68 -4.19 14.18
CA SER A 6 -12.27 -3.87 14.24
C SER A 6 -11.99 -2.64 13.38
N LYS A 7 -11.23 -1.69 13.92
CA LYS A 7 -10.84 -0.46 13.22
C LYS A 7 -9.40 -0.58 12.77
N ILE A 8 -9.14 -0.14 11.55
CA ILE A 8 -7.79 -0.02 11.01
C ILE A 8 -7.41 1.46 10.90
N THR A 9 -6.15 1.76 11.11
CA THR A 9 -5.55 3.08 10.85
C THR A 9 -4.32 2.86 10.00
N LEU A 10 -4.23 3.59 8.89
CA LEU A 10 -3.15 3.54 7.91
C LEU A 10 -2.52 4.94 7.87
N ASP A 11 -1.38 5.10 8.52
CA ASP A 11 -0.68 6.37 8.62
C ASP A 11 0.63 6.30 7.84
N TYR A 12 1.09 7.43 7.30
CA TYR A 12 2.42 7.57 6.71
C TYR A 12 3.05 8.91 7.06
N THR A 13 4.39 8.95 7.03
CA THR A 13 5.16 10.19 7.14
C THR A 13 6.34 10.13 6.19
N PHE A 14 6.44 11.10 5.28
CA PHE A 14 7.58 11.18 4.36
C PHE A 14 8.88 11.36 5.14
N THR A 15 9.82 10.43 4.95
CA THR A 15 11.16 10.48 5.55
C THR A 15 12.15 11.14 4.59
N SER A 16 11.91 11.02 3.28
CA SER A 16 12.65 11.78 2.28
C SER A 16 12.28 13.27 2.28
N GLN A 17 13.30 14.11 2.10
CA GLN A 17 13.13 15.55 2.05
C GLN A 17 12.48 16.02 0.74
N ASN A 18 11.73 17.12 0.84
CA ASN A 18 11.26 17.86 -0.34
C ASN A 18 12.46 18.20 -1.26
N GLY A 19 12.29 18.00 -2.57
CA GLY A 19 13.31 18.26 -3.59
C GLY A 19 14.18 17.06 -3.94
N ILE A 20 14.08 15.93 -3.21
CA ILE A 20 14.75 14.67 -3.57
C ILE A 20 14.33 14.19 -4.96
N ILE A 21 13.06 14.42 -5.31
CA ILE A 21 12.48 14.07 -6.59
C ILE A 21 11.85 15.28 -7.27
N SER A 22 11.80 15.24 -8.60
CA SER A 22 11.14 16.25 -9.44
C SER A 22 10.70 15.61 -10.75
N ASN A 23 9.84 16.28 -11.51
CA ASN A 23 9.30 15.77 -12.79
C ASN A 23 10.36 15.34 -13.84
N ARG A 24 11.63 15.78 -13.71
CA ARG A 24 12.72 15.32 -14.58
C ARG A 24 13.15 13.87 -14.30
N HIS A 25 12.96 13.41 -13.07
CA HIS A 25 13.32 12.07 -12.60
C HIS A 25 12.25 11.01 -12.94
N LYS A 26 11.21 11.35 -13.71
CA LYS A 26 10.10 10.44 -14.02
C LYS A 26 10.48 9.11 -14.68
N ARG A 27 11.72 8.97 -15.18
CA ARG A 27 12.28 7.73 -15.77
C ARG A 27 13.48 7.20 -15.00
N ASP A 28 13.89 7.90 -13.95
CA ASP A 28 15.04 7.57 -13.12
C ASP A 28 14.55 6.65 -12.00
N VAL A 29 14.63 5.34 -12.25
CA VAL A 29 14.12 4.31 -11.33
C VAL A 29 14.81 4.39 -9.96
N PRO A 30 16.16 4.52 -9.86
CA PRO A 30 16.81 4.74 -8.56
C PRO A 30 16.27 5.96 -7.81
N ALA A 31 16.08 7.10 -8.47
CA ALA A 31 15.53 8.30 -7.83
C ALA A 31 14.05 8.17 -7.44
N ILE A 32 13.30 7.26 -8.09
CA ILE A 32 11.92 6.94 -7.73
C ILE A 32 11.89 6.05 -6.48
N LEU A 33 12.74 5.03 -6.42
CA LEU A 33 12.80 4.08 -5.32
C LEU A 33 13.34 4.72 -4.03
N SER A 34 14.22 5.71 -4.14
CA SER A 34 14.77 6.43 -2.98
C SER A 34 13.79 7.40 -2.30
N VAL A 35 12.55 7.50 -2.79
CA VAL A 35 11.50 8.29 -2.12
C VAL A 35 10.78 7.39 -1.14
N GLU A 36 11.01 7.66 0.13
CA GLU A 36 10.63 6.82 1.26
C GLU A 36 9.64 7.51 2.19
N ALA A 37 8.86 6.70 2.88
CA ALA A 37 8.02 7.11 3.99
C ALA A 37 8.00 6.03 5.06
N LEU A 38 7.90 6.44 6.33
CA LEU A 38 7.53 5.55 7.41
C LEU A 38 6.03 5.25 7.27
N PHE A 39 5.66 4.00 7.03
CA PHE A 39 4.28 3.55 6.94
C PHE A 39 3.91 2.73 8.17
N ILE A 40 2.77 3.07 8.78
CA ILE A 40 2.32 2.49 10.04
C ILE A 40 0.90 1.97 9.86
N VAL A 41 0.68 0.71 10.24
CA VAL A 41 -0.65 0.10 10.35
C VAL A 41 -0.95 -0.15 11.81
N LYS A 42 -2.09 0.37 12.28
CA LYS A 42 -2.64 0.05 13.60
C LYS A 42 -3.98 -0.64 13.45
N ILE A 43 -4.22 -1.65 14.29
CA ILE A 43 -5.51 -2.35 14.39
C ILE A 43 -6.02 -2.19 15.82
N ASN A 44 -7.20 -1.61 15.97
CA ASN A 44 -7.78 -1.26 17.27
C ASN A 44 -6.79 -0.47 18.15
N ASN A 45 -6.12 0.51 17.55
CA ASN A 45 -5.08 1.36 18.13
C ASN A 45 -3.80 0.63 18.60
N LYS A 46 -3.66 -0.67 18.32
CA LYS A 46 -2.40 -1.40 18.55
C LYS A 46 -1.55 -1.39 17.30
N LEU A 47 -0.25 -1.17 17.47
CA LEU A 47 0.72 -1.26 16.39
C LEU A 47 0.71 -2.68 15.82
N TYR A 48 0.42 -2.79 14.53
CA TYR A 48 0.40 -4.06 13.82
C TYR A 48 1.61 -4.20 12.91
N PHE A 49 1.99 -3.11 12.25
CA PHE A 49 3.11 -3.06 11.30
C PHE A 49 3.68 -1.65 11.26
N GLU A 50 5.00 -1.54 11.17
CA GLU A 50 5.72 -0.30 10.92
C GLU A 50 6.98 -0.59 10.10
N ALA A 51 7.18 0.14 9.00
CA ALA A 51 8.40 0.05 8.19
C ALA A 51 8.60 1.31 7.34
N GLU A 52 9.86 1.61 7.01
CA GLU A 52 10.18 2.51 5.91
C GLU A 52 9.96 1.77 4.58
N ILE A 53 9.22 2.41 3.67
CA ILE A 53 8.87 1.84 2.37
C ILE A 53 9.08 2.85 1.24
N ALA A 54 9.40 2.35 0.05
CA ALA A 54 9.44 3.15 -1.17
C ALA A 54 8.01 3.63 -1.52
N ILE A 55 7.69 4.88 -1.14
CA ILE A 55 6.29 5.34 -1.10
C ILE A 55 5.66 5.49 -2.49
N LEU A 56 6.47 5.77 -3.52
CA LEU A 56 6.01 5.84 -4.90
C LEU A 56 5.65 4.45 -5.45
N GLU A 57 6.42 3.43 -5.09
CA GLU A 57 6.13 2.04 -5.42
C GLU A 57 4.86 1.56 -4.73
N PHE A 58 4.73 1.83 -3.43
CA PHE A 58 3.52 1.51 -2.67
C PHE A 58 2.28 2.20 -3.23
N TYR A 59 2.38 3.49 -3.57
CA TYR A 59 1.30 4.21 -4.24
C TYR A 59 0.92 3.54 -5.58
N LYS A 60 1.90 3.13 -6.39
CA LYS A 60 1.60 2.42 -7.64
C LYS A 60 0.86 1.11 -7.39
N ALA A 61 1.25 0.33 -6.38
CA ALA A 61 0.55 -0.90 -6.01
C ALA A 61 -0.94 -0.64 -5.73
N LEU A 62 -1.22 0.39 -4.92
CA LEU A 62 -2.60 0.79 -4.60
C LEU A 62 -3.36 1.28 -5.82
N PHE A 63 -2.71 2.08 -6.67
CA PHE A 63 -3.28 2.60 -7.91
C PHE A 63 -3.70 1.48 -8.87
N GLU A 64 -2.82 0.51 -9.10
CA GLU A 64 -3.13 -0.63 -9.98
C GLU A 64 -4.23 -1.52 -9.37
N TRP A 65 -4.17 -1.79 -8.06
CA TRP A 65 -5.23 -2.53 -7.36
C TRP A 65 -6.59 -1.85 -7.47
N LYS A 66 -6.65 -0.54 -7.24
CA LYS A 66 -7.86 0.27 -7.40
C LYS A 66 -8.43 0.15 -8.81
N ASN A 67 -7.59 0.19 -9.85
CA ASN A 67 -8.02 0.06 -11.24
C ASN A 67 -8.49 -1.35 -11.60
N ALA A 68 -8.07 -2.37 -10.85
CA ALA A 68 -8.48 -3.76 -11.04
C ALA A 68 -9.81 -4.10 -10.37
N ILE A 69 -10.31 -3.27 -9.44
CA ILE A 69 -11.63 -3.45 -8.82
C ILE A 69 -12.74 -3.31 -9.87
N LYS A 70 -13.66 -4.27 -9.89
CA LYS A 70 -14.83 -4.29 -10.77
C LYS A 70 -16.11 -4.43 -9.96
N GLU A 71 -17.25 -4.17 -10.58
CA GLU A 71 -18.54 -4.41 -9.93
C GLU A 71 -18.64 -5.87 -9.47
N GLY A 72 -18.95 -6.08 -8.19
CA GLY A 72 -19.06 -7.41 -7.58
C GLY A 72 -17.73 -8.15 -7.35
N PHE A 73 -16.58 -7.58 -7.74
CA PHE A 73 -15.27 -8.23 -7.60
C PHE A 73 -14.20 -7.27 -7.06
N THR A 74 -13.62 -7.65 -5.92
CA THR A 74 -12.46 -6.98 -5.33
C THR A 74 -11.30 -7.97 -5.37
N PRO A 75 -10.25 -7.73 -6.17
CA PRO A 75 -9.06 -8.57 -6.16
C PRO A 75 -8.31 -8.43 -4.84
N GLU A 76 -7.46 -9.42 -4.55
CA GLU A 76 -6.48 -9.29 -3.47
C GLU A 76 -5.53 -8.13 -3.78
N PHE A 77 -5.16 -7.39 -2.74
CA PHE A 77 -4.08 -6.43 -2.80
C PHE A 77 -2.86 -7.07 -2.17
N HIS A 78 -1.72 -6.97 -2.85
CA HIS A 78 -0.43 -7.36 -2.31
C HIS A 78 0.59 -6.27 -2.63
N TYR A 79 1.27 -5.80 -1.59
CA TYR A 79 2.43 -4.94 -1.74
C TYR A 79 3.69 -5.75 -1.47
N TYR A 80 4.52 -5.82 -2.50
CA TYR A 80 5.90 -6.26 -2.44
C TYR A 80 6.77 -5.07 -2.80
N THR A 81 7.98 -5.05 -2.27
CA THR A 81 8.99 -4.10 -2.70
C THR A 81 10.04 -4.78 -3.54
N VAL A 82 10.50 -4.12 -4.59
CA VAL A 82 11.58 -4.64 -5.44
C VAL A 82 12.89 -4.83 -4.68
N GLU A 83 13.14 -4.05 -3.62
CA GLU A 83 14.35 -4.14 -2.81
C GLU A 83 14.43 -5.42 -1.96
N TYR A 84 13.27 -6.01 -1.66
CA TYR A 84 13.12 -7.22 -0.84
C TYR A 84 12.44 -8.35 -1.65
N SER A 85 12.48 -8.28 -2.99
CA SER A 85 11.87 -9.29 -3.87
C SER A 85 12.55 -10.67 -3.83
N ASP A 86 13.71 -10.78 -3.19
CA ASP A 86 14.44 -12.04 -2.95
C ASP A 86 14.00 -12.78 -1.66
N TYR A 87 13.08 -12.22 -0.86
CA TYR A 87 12.61 -12.90 0.35
C TYR A 87 11.42 -13.81 0.03
N GLU A 88 11.58 -15.11 0.23
CA GLU A 88 10.51 -16.14 0.18
C GLU A 88 9.38 -15.91 1.22
N GLU A 89 9.38 -14.78 1.92
CA GLU A 89 8.55 -14.52 3.10
C GLU A 89 7.14 -14.01 2.75
N GLY A 90 6.92 -13.48 1.54
CA GLY A 90 5.61 -13.01 1.06
C GLY A 90 5.45 -11.48 1.05
N ALA A 91 4.22 -11.00 0.89
CA ALA A 91 3.93 -9.57 0.74
C ALA A 91 4.07 -8.79 2.06
N ILE A 92 4.73 -7.62 2.00
CA ILE A 92 4.85 -6.65 3.11
C ILE A 92 3.48 -6.30 3.68
N LEU A 93 2.51 -6.02 2.80
CA LEU A 93 1.13 -5.77 3.20
C LEU A 93 0.20 -6.45 2.22
N SER A 94 -0.84 -7.12 2.71
CA SER A 94 -1.89 -7.69 1.88
C SER A 94 -3.27 -7.36 2.42
N LEU A 95 -4.22 -7.16 1.51
CA LEU A 95 -5.66 -7.17 1.82
C LEU A 95 -6.29 -8.31 1.02
N ILE A 96 -6.83 -9.30 1.73
CA ILE A 96 -7.35 -10.56 1.18
C ILE A 96 -8.87 -10.60 1.39
N PRO A 97 -9.69 -10.28 0.38
CA PRO A 97 -11.15 -10.34 0.48
C PRO A 97 -11.69 -11.77 0.48
N PHE A 98 -12.69 -12.06 1.31
CA PHE A 98 -13.41 -13.33 1.31
C PHE A 98 -14.84 -13.14 1.81
N SER A 99 -15.84 -13.62 1.04
CA SER A 99 -17.26 -13.40 1.35
C SER A 99 -17.56 -11.89 1.58
N ASN A 100 -18.15 -11.54 2.72
CA ASN A 100 -18.40 -10.17 3.17
C ASN A 100 -17.31 -9.59 4.08
N LYS A 101 -16.16 -10.26 4.18
CA LYS A 101 -15.03 -9.86 5.01
C LYS A 101 -13.77 -9.68 4.18
N ALA A 102 -12.75 -9.11 4.80
CA ALA A 102 -11.40 -9.15 4.27
C ALA A 102 -10.40 -9.20 5.42
N ARG A 103 -9.21 -9.77 5.16
CA ARG A 103 -8.13 -9.89 6.13
C ARG A 103 -6.96 -9.02 5.70
N VAL A 104 -6.39 -8.26 6.63
CA VAL A 104 -5.16 -7.49 6.41
C VAL A 104 -3.98 -8.26 6.98
N LYS A 105 -3.01 -8.64 6.16
CA LYS A 105 -1.81 -9.39 6.57
C LYS A 105 -0.55 -8.59 6.32
N THR A 106 0.47 -8.84 7.11
CA THR A 106 1.85 -8.44 6.86
C THR A 106 2.77 -9.58 7.27
N ILE A 107 3.92 -9.69 6.61
CA ILE A 107 5.01 -10.60 7.00
C ILE A 107 5.78 -10.10 8.23
N TRP A 108 5.68 -8.81 8.55
CA TRP A 108 6.36 -8.17 9.67
C TRP A 108 5.39 -7.73 10.77
N ALA A 109 4.42 -8.59 11.10
CA ALA A 109 3.47 -8.30 12.17
C ALA A 109 4.21 -8.18 13.53
N GLU A 110 4.10 -7.03 14.18
CA GLU A 110 4.70 -6.83 15.51
C GLU A 110 3.87 -7.43 16.64
N THR A 111 2.55 -7.52 16.42
CA THR A 111 1.61 -8.02 17.43
C THR A 111 0.56 -8.93 16.81
N ASP A 112 0.16 -9.95 17.57
CA ASP A 112 -0.99 -10.78 17.22
C ASP A 112 -2.28 -10.01 17.52
N VAL A 113 -3.00 -9.66 16.45
CA VAL A 113 -4.25 -8.88 16.49
C VAL A 113 -5.28 -9.49 15.56
N TYR A 114 -6.55 -9.36 15.92
CA TYR A 114 -7.65 -9.76 15.05
C TYR A 114 -7.71 -8.83 13.84
N ASN A 115 -7.20 -9.31 12.71
CA ASN A 115 -6.96 -8.57 11.48
C ASN A 115 -8.01 -8.83 10.39
N VAL A 116 -9.24 -9.20 10.80
CA VAL A 116 -10.36 -9.45 9.90
C VAL A 116 -11.41 -8.36 10.07
N PHE A 117 -11.84 -7.81 8.94
CA PHE A 117 -12.69 -6.63 8.86
C PHE A 117 -13.94 -6.91 8.01
N ASP A 118 -14.95 -6.06 8.13
CA ASP A 118 -15.96 -5.92 7.08
C ASP A 118 -15.26 -5.52 5.77
N LYS A 119 -15.59 -6.21 4.67
CA LYS A 119 -14.92 -6.03 3.38
C LYS A 119 -15.08 -4.61 2.87
N THR A 120 -16.30 -4.09 2.88
CA THR A 120 -16.62 -2.77 2.35
C THR A 120 -15.89 -1.69 3.12
N TYR A 121 -15.86 -1.81 4.46
CA TYR A 121 -15.13 -0.89 5.32
C TYR A 121 -13.64 -0.84 4.98
N VAL A 122 -12.93 -1.96 5.02
CA VAL A 122 -11.47 -1.94 4.86
C VAL A 122 -11.04 -1.62 3.44
N VAL A 123 -11.82 -2.02 2.42
CA VAL A 123 -11.57 -1.61 1.03
C VAL A 123 -11.67 -0.09 0.90
N ASN A 124 -12.67 0.53 1.53
CA ASN A 124 -12.81 1.99 1.52
C ASN A 124 -11.63 2.68 2.22
N GLU A 125 -11.07 2.12 3.29
CA GLU A 125 -9.88 2.68 3.95
C GLU A 125 -8.65 2.63 3.04
N PHE A 126 -8.45 1.54 2.29
CA PHE A 126 -7.35 1.45 1.31
C PHE A 126 -7.55 2.40 0.12
N LEU A 127 -8.79 2.57 -0.35
CA LEU A 127 -9.10 3.54 -1.41
C LEU A 127 -8.84 4.99 -0.96
N LYS A 128 -9.18 5.33 0.29
CA LYS A 128 -8.85 6.64 0.88
C LYS A 128 -7.35 6.84 1.02
N LEU A 129 -6.61 5.78 1.39
CA LEU A 129 -5.16 5.82 1.48
C LEU A 129 -4.54 6.14 0.12
N GLU A 130 -4.97 5.48 -0.96
CA GLU A 130 -4.49 5.77 -2.32
C GLU A 130 -4.73 7.22 -2.71
N GLU A 131 -5.93 7.74 -2.46
CA GLU A 131 -6.29 9.13 -2.79
C GLU A 131 -5.49 10.14 -1.96
N SER A 132 -5.31 9.87 -0.67
CA SER A 132 -4.53 10.73 0.23
C SER A 132 -3.07 10.76 -0.18
N LEU A 133 -2.47 9.58 -0.43
CA LEU A 133 -1.09 9.46 -0.90
C LEU A 133 -0.89 10.22 -2.20
N LYS A 134 -1.81 10.11 -3.15
CA LYS A 134 -1.72 10.85 -4.41
C LYS A 134 -1.58 12.35 -4.16
N ASN A 135 -2.51 12.92 -3.40
CA ASN A 135 -2.56 14.35 -3.14
C ASN A 135 -1.32 14.82 -2.36
N ASP A 136 -0.91 14.06 -1.35
CA ASP A 136 0.21 14.41 -0.49
C ASP A 136 1.56 14.27 -1.21
N ILE A 137 1.74 13.24 -2.03
CA ILE A 137 2.96 13.08 -2.84
C ILE A 137 3.06 14.20 -3.87
N GLU A 138 2.00 14.46 -4.63
CA GLU A 138 2.01 15.54 -5.64
C GLU A 138 2.22 16.90 -4.97
N GLY A 139 1.59 17.15 -3.82
CA GLY A 139 1.73 18.39 -3.06
C GLY A 139 3.09 18.57 -2.40
N TYR A 140 3.61 17.55 -1.72
CA TYR A 140 4.86 17.63 -0.98
C TYR A 140 6.07 17.65 -1.91
N PHE A 141 6.13 16.77 -2.92
CA PHE A 141 7.28 16.68 -3.83
C PHE A 141 7.14 17.54 -5.09
N ASN A 142 5.97 18.17 -5.30
CA ASN A 142 5.67 18.98 -6.49
C ASN A 142 5.91 18.21 -7.81
N ILE A 143 5.42 16.97 -7.86
CA ILE A 143 5.50 16.09 -9.04
C ILE A 143 4.11 15.79 -9.60
N ASN A 144 4.05 15.33 -10.85
CA ASN A 144 2.85 14.82 -11.49
C ASN A 144 2.90 13.29 -11.52
N LEU A 145 2.23 12.61 -10.58
CA LEU A 145 2.31 11.16 -10.40
C LEU A 145 1.90 10.39 -11.66
N LYS A 146 0.92 10.89 -12.42
CA LYS A 146 0.48 10.26 -13.69
C LYS A 146 1.63 10.10 -14.68
N SER A 147 2.63 11.00 -14.65
CA SER A 147 3.81 10.91 -15.51
C SER A 147 4.87 9.91 -15.02
N PHE A 148 4.82 9.52 -13.74
CA PHE A 148 5.74 8.57 -13.11
C PHE A 148 5.20 7.14 -13.13
N ILE A 149 3.88 6.91 -13.00
CA ILE A 149 3.25 5.56 -12.89
C ILE A 149 3.83 4.52 -13.85
N LYS A 150 4.08 4.90 -15.11
CA LYS A 150 4.60 3.98 -16.14
C LYS A 150 6.04 3.51 -15.90
N HIS A 151 6.78 4.21 -15.06
CA HIS A 151 8.22 4.03 -14.83
C HIS A 151 8.54 3.63 -13.39
N ILE A 152 7.59 3.77 -12.46
CA ILE A 152 7.73 3.21 -11.12
C ILE A 152 7.76 1.67 -11.26
N PRO A 153 8.81 0.99 -10.79
CA PRO A 153 8.83 -0.47 -10.81
C PRO A 153 7.73 -1.01 -9.88
N TYR A 154 7.17 -2.18 -10.22
CA TYR A 154 6.13 -2.82 -9.43
C TYR A 154 6.10 -4.31 -9.76
N THR A 155 6.05 -5.16 -8.75
CA THR A 155 5.94 -6.60 -8.91
C THR A 155 4.47 -7.00 -9.02
N PHE A 156 4.05 -7.43 -10.22
CA PHE A 156 2.78 -8.16 -10.39
C PHE A 156 3.08 -9.65 -10.12
N MET A 157 2.47 -10.24 -9.09
CA MET A 157 2.27 -11.69 -9.13
C MET A 157 1.06 -11.94 -10.03
N ASN A 158 1.31 -12.47 -11.22
CA ASN A 158 0.29 -13.20 -11.94
C ASN A 158 0.08 -14.50 -11.17
N ASP A 159 -1.10 -14.72 -10.61
CA ASP A 159 -1.55 -16.06 -10.22
C ASP A 159 -1.83 -16.91 -11.48
N GLU A 160 -0.81 -17.11 -12.32
CA GLU A 160 -0.80 -18.12 -13.38
C GLU A 160 0.11 -19.29 -12.95
N GLU A 161 -0.27 -19.99 -11.88
CA GLU A 161 0.05 -21.41 -11.73
C GLU A 161 -1.07 -22.09 -10.95
N TYR A 162 -2.12 -22.53 -11.65
CA TYR A 162 -2.89 -23.76 -11.34
C TYR A 162 -3.50 -24.33 -12.61
#